data_AF-A0A7C0ZKA0-F1
#
_entry.id   AF-A0A7C0ZKA0-F1
#
_cell.length_a   1.000
_cell.length_b   1.000
_cell.length_c   1.000
_cell.angle_alpha   90.00
_cell.angle_beta   90.00
_cell.angle_gamma   90.00
#
_symmetry.space_group_name_H-M   'P 1'
#
loop_
_entity.id
_entity.type
_entity.pdbx_description
1 polymer ?
#
loop_
_entity_poly.entity_id
_entity_poly.type
_entity_poly.pdbx_seq_one_letter_code
_entity_poly.pdbx_strand_id
1 'polypeptide(L)' 'LIFPNIETGNVFFKSLTKFANGRLAAMVTGATAPCILTSRADSEDSKFYSIALAALMAGGE' A
#
# COMPACT_ATOMS: atom_id res chain seq x y z
N LEU A 1 6.84 -9.34 -3.93
CA LEU A 1 7.20 -10.29 -2.85
C LEU A 1 5.92 -10.90 -2.31
N ILE A 2 5.87 -12.22 -2.12
CA ILE A 2 4.76 -12.88 -1.42
C ILE A 2 5.29 -13.27 -0.04
N PHE A 3 4.63 -12.79 1.00
CA PHE A 3 5.05 -13.03 2.38
C PHE A 3 4.35 -14.28 2.92
N PRO A 4 5.02 -15.04 3.81
CA PRO A 4 4.45 -16.27 4.37
C PRO A 4 3.26 -16.01 5.31
N ASN A 5 3.15 -14.79 5.87
CA ASN A 5 2.09 -14.37 6.76
C ASN A 5 1.99 -12.82 6.81
N ILE A 6 0.97 -12.32 7.50
CA ILE A 6 0.67 -10.88 7.59
C ILE A 6 1.71 -10.12 8.41
N GLU A 7 2.28 -10.75 9.43
CA GLU A 7 3.28 -10.18 10.32
C GLU A 7 4.54 -9.82 9.52
N THR A 8 5.03 -10.76 8.72
CA THR A 8 6.24 -10.56 7.91
C THR A 8 6.01 -9.47 6.85
N GLY A 9 4.85 -9.46 6.19
CA GLY A 9 4.51 -8.43 5.21
C GLY A 9 4.39 -7.03 5.82
N ASN A 10 3.78 -6.92 7.00
CA ASN A 10 3.60 -5.67 7.70
C ASN A 10 4.92 -5.13 8.29
N VAL A 11 5.77 -6.02 8.82
CA VAL A 11 7.12 -5.66 9.27
C VAL A 11 7.94 -5.14 8.11
N PHE A 12 7.88 -5.78 6.94
CA PHE A 12 8.56 -5.30 5.74
C PHE A 12 8.06 -3.91 5.31
N PHE A 13 6.74 -3.74 5.21
CA PHE A 13 6.12 -2.45 4.85
C PHE A 13 6.56 -1.32 5.80
N LYS A 14 6.50 -1.54 7.11
CA LYS A 14 6.92 -0.53 8.10
C LYS A 14 8.42 -0.29 8.09
N SER A 15 9.23 -1.32 7.90
CA SER A 15 10.69 -1.17 7.83
C SER A 15 11.10 -0.30 6.65
N LEU A 16 10.44 -0.46 5.50
CA LEU A 16 10.66 0.41 4.35
C LEU A 16 10.34 1.88 4.65
N THR A 17 9.16 2.15 5.22
CA THR A 17 8.74 3.54 5.49
C THR A 17 9.51 4.20 6.63
N LYS A 18 10.00 3.45 7.62
CA LYS A 18 10.63 4.01 8.83
C LYS A 18 12.15 3.97 8.83
N PHE A 19 12.76 2.97 8.20
CA PHE A 19 14.22 2.79 8.24
C PHE A 19 14.89 2.98 6.87
N ALA A 20 14.19 2.68 5.78
CA ALA A 20 14.77 2.76 4.43
C ALA A 20 14.40 4.04 3.65
N ASN A 21 13.68 4.99 4.27
CA ASN A 21 13.11 6.17 3.60
C ASN A 21 12.31 5.83 2.33
N GLY A 22 11.73 4.63 2.29
CA GLY A 22 10.97 4.14 1.15
C GLY A 22 9.61 4.83 1.06
N ARG A 23 9.27 5.30 -0.15
CA ARG A 23 7.92 5.76 -0.49
C ARG A 23 7.12 4.58 -1.02
N LEU A 24 5.91 4.40 -0.53
CA LEU A 24 5.09 3.23 -0.83
C LEU A 24 3.66 3.65 -1.19
N ALA A 25 2.98 2.78 -1.94
CA ALA A 25 1.55 2.83 -2.20
C ALA A 25 0.97 1.44 -1.91
N ALA A 26 -0.25 1.39 -1.42
CA ALA A 26 -0.95 0.13 -1.18
C ALA A 26 -2.43 0.24 -1.51
N MET A 27 -2.99 -0.83 -2.05
CA MET A 27 -4.43 -1.00 -2.24
C MET A 27 -4.82 -2.44 -1.96
N VAL A 28 -6.11 -2.65 -1.68
CA VAL A 28 -6.70 -3.99 -1.58
C VAL A 28 -6.98 -4.50 -2.98
N THR A 29 -6.54 -5.73 -3.25
CA THR A 29 -6.77 -6.44 -4.50
C THR A 29 -7.85 -7.51 -4.34
N GLY A 30 -8.56 -7.86 -5.41
CA GLY A 30 -9.60 -8.92 -5.41
C GLY A 30 -11.01 -8.45 -5.05
N ALA A 31 -11.19 -7.17 -4.71
CA ALA A 31 -12.50 -6.54 -4.64
C ALA A 31 -13.02 -6.18 -6.04
N THR A 32 -14.33 -5.95 -6.18
CA THR A 32 -14.96 -5.54 -7.45
C THR A 32 -14.66 -4.09 -7.86
N ALA A 33 -14.12 -3.29 -6.94
CA ALA A 33 -13.66 -1.93 -7.19
C ALA A 33 -12.40 -1.64 -6.36
N PRO A 34 -11.53 -0.72 -6.79
CA PRO A 34 -10.34 -0.35 -6.04
C PRO A 34 -10.69 0.15 -4.64
N CYS A 35 -10.03 -0.41 -3.63
CA CYS A 35 -10.21 -0.05 -2.23
C CYS A 35 -8.86 0.26 -1.59
N ILE A 36 -8.79 1.36 -0.83
CA ILE A 36 -7.56 1.81 -0.16
C ILE A 36 -7.76 1.70 1.34
N LEU A 37 -6.82 1.04 2.02
CA LEU A 37 -6.77 0.93 3.48
C LEU A 37 -5.48 1.55 3.98
N THR A 38 -5.57 2.76 4.49
CA THR A 38 -4.42 3.50 5.02
C THR A 38 -4.23 3.23 6.51
N SER A 39 -2.98 3.23 6.96
CA SER A 39 -2.66 3.32 8.39
C SER A 39 -2.77 4.76 8.90
N ARG A 40 -3.11 4.90 10.19
CA ARG A 40 -3.00 6.20 10.88
C ARG A 40 -1.57 6.75 10.85
N ALA A 41 -0.57 5.86 10.83
CA ALA A 41 0.84 6.21 10.85
C ALA A 41 1.44 6.49 9.45
N ASP A 42 0.63 6.42 8.39
CA ASP A 42 1.06 6.70 7.03
C ASP A 42 1.20 8.20 6.79
N SER A 43 2.24 8.57 6.04
CA SER A 43 2.45 9.94 5.58
C SER A 43 1.40 10.35 4.54
N GLU A 44 1.28 11.66 4.32
CA GLU A 44 0.42 12.21 3.26
C GLU A 44 0.81 11.67 1.88
N ASP A 45 2.10 11.60 1.57
CA ASP A 45 2.64 10.98 0.36
C ASP A 45 2.16 9.54 0.17
N SER A 46 2.26 8.69 1.19
CA SER A 46 1.82 7.28 1.07
C SER A 46 0.33 7.17 0.78
N LYS A 47 -0.49 8.05 1.36
CA LYS A 47 -1.94 8.11 1.09
C LYS A 47 -2.20 8.58 -0.33
N PHE A 48 -1.52 9.63 -0.77
CA PHE A 48 -1.64 10.17 -2.12
C PHE A 48 -1.25 9.16 -3.18
N TYR A 49 -0.09 8.50 -3.04
CA TYR A 49 0.33 7.47 -3.99
C TYR A 49 -0.59 6.26 -4.00
N SER A 50 -1.19 5.91 -2.86
CA SER A 50 -2.20 4.84 -2.79
C SER A 50 -3.47 5.20 -3.57
N ILE A 51 -3.90 6.47 -3.54
CA ILE A 51 -5.00 6.98 -4.37
C ILE A 51 -4.63 6.92 -5.85
N ALA A 52 -3.44 7.40 -6.21
CA ALA A 52 -2.96 7.36 -7.58
C ALA A 52 -2.88 5.91 -8.11
N LEU A 53 -2.35 4.98 -7.30
CA LEU A 53 -2.31 3.56 -7.63
C LEU A 53 -3.71 2.98 -7.86
N ALA A 54 -4.66 3.26 -6.95
CA ALA A 54 -6.03 2.79 -7.09
C ALA A 54 -6.72 3.34 -8.34
N ALA A 55 -6.49 4.62 -8.67
CA ALA A 55 -7.02 5.24 -9.89
C ALA A 55 -6.44 4.61 -11.16
N LEU A 56 -5.14 4.30 -11.18
CA LEU A 56 -4.50 3.59 -12.28
C LEU A 56 -5.07 2.19 -12.46
N MET A 57 -5.30 1.46 -11.36
CA MET A 57 -5.88 0.11 -11.40
C MET A 57 -7.39 0.11 -11.70
N ALA A 58 -8.09 1.22 -11.48
CA ALA A 58 -9.50 1.35 -11.84
C ALA A 58 -9.74 1.32 -13.37
N GLY A 59 -8.75 1.75 -14.15
CA GLY A 59 -8.82 1.81 -15.61
C GLY A 59 -8.16 0.63 -16.33
N GLY A 60 -7.62 -0.34 -15.60
CA GLY A 60 -7.05 -1.56 -16.18
C GLY A 60 -8.13 -2.62 -16.34
N GLU A 61 -8.43 -2.98 -17.59
CA GLU A 61 -9.08 -4.27 -17.95
C GLU A 61 -8.11 -5.44 -17.74
#